data_AF-A0A165D364-F1
#
_entry.id   AF-A0A165D364-F1
#
_cell.length_a   1.000
_cell.length_b   1.000
_cell.length_c   1.000
_cell.angle_alpha   90.00
_cell.angle_beta   90.00
_cell.angle_gamma   90.00
#
_symmetry.space_group_name_H-M   'P 1'
#
loop_
_entity.id
_entity.type
_entity.pdbx_description
1 polymer ?
#
loop_
_entity_poly.entity_id
_entity_poly.type
_entity_poly.pdbx_seq_one_letter_code
_entity_poly.pdbx_strand_id
1 'polypeptide(L)'
;MSESGHAQMSTFAQRMQDIMRPNIEAHDGSTPRASRQASPELTSQDSVSQLGGPPSPTPSLLPTYIPPAWSYDGHQYEHLEDAIRQFASGEVPNNIREWVIIVIKSLVDNELKKMFNVLEAVLKSENEKLSKKIKAQDAHMIVLNDEITSTQGAMLDMEKKMMELGSENTKLRHELASLKASNVAMTQGYTSGMVQSHHPHIKIAEPPHYSGKGSLEDWLQQLSIWMWWNEINDDERKITTALLHLEGGAFTYMSEYATKAAAWQALGTWEDFIDILKVNYRTLDLDKDAQQHLKEICTKTYPTMVSFTEQFHQWATKTNLGHTALISYIAEHRSKDI
;
A
#
# COMPACT_ATOMS: atom_id res chain seq x y z
N MET A 1 3.22 23.45 64.91
CA MET A 1 2.79 23.01 63.57
C MET A 1 2.08 21.70 63.75
N SER A 2 0.76 21.68 63.52
CA SER A 2 -0.14 20.57 63.89
C SER A 2 -0.13 19.46 62.84
N GLU A 3 -0.26 18.20 63.28
CA GLU A 3 -0.37 16.99 62.46
C GLU A 3 -1.49 17.06 61.40
N SER A 4 -2.49 17.92 61.63
CA SER A 4 -3.58 18.23 60.70
C SER A 4 -3.09 18.84 59.37
N GLY A 5 -2.01 19.63 59.36
CA GLY A 5 -1.46 20.20 58.13
C GLY A 5 -0.73 19.19 57.25
N HIS A 6 -0.08 18.19 57.86
CA HIS A 6 0.61 17.12 57.12
C HIS A 6 -0.37 16.14 56.47
N ALA A 7 -1.48 15.83 57.14
CA ALA A 7 -2.51 14.94 56.60
C ALA A 7 -3.25 15.57 55.40
N GLN A 8 -3.53 16.88 55.44
CA GLN A 8 -4.19 17.59 54.34
C GLN A 8 -3.28 17.73 53.12
N MET A 9 -1.99 18.01 53.31
CA MET A 9 -1.02 18.13 52.21
C MET A 9 -0.74 16.78 51.52
N SER A 10 -0.74 15.68 52.28
CA SER A 10 -0.63 14.32 51.74
C SER A 10 -1.85 13.92 50.90
N THR A 11 -3.05 14.28 51.37
CA THR A 11 -4.30 14.00 50.65
C THR A 11 -4.40 14.80 49.35
N PHE A 12 -3.91 16.04 49.34
CA PHE A 12 -3.83 16.88 48.15
C PHE A 12 -2.82 16.35 47.12
N ALA A 13 -1.63 15.93 47.57
CA ALA A 13 -0.61 15.35 46.69
C ALA A 13 -1.07 14.04 46.04
N GLN A 14 -1.79 13.20 46.79
CA GLN A 14 -2.36 11.94 46.27
C GLN A 14 -3.42 12.19 45.20
N ARG A 15 -4.32 13.17 45.41
CA ARG A 15 -5.35 13.53 44.43
C ARG A 15 -4.78 14.14 43.16
N MET A 16 -3.68 14.90 43.27
CA MET A 16 -2.96 15.42 42.10
C MET A 16 -2.27 14.32 41.28
N GLN A 17 -1.83 13.23 41.90
CA GLN A 17 -1.30 12.07 41.18
C GLN A 17 -2.39 11.28 40.44
N ASP A 18 -3.60 11.20 41.01
CA ASP A 18 -4.73 10.51 40.37
C ASP A 18 -5.25 11.28 39.15
N ILE A 19 -5.22 12.62 39.16
CA ILE A 19 -5.59 13.48 38.01
C ILE A 19 -4.59 13.35 36.85
N MET A 20 -3.32 13.09 37.16
CA MET A 20 -2.24 12.98 36.17
C MET A 20 -2.09 11.58 35.56
N ARG A 21 -2.92 10.61 35.97
CA ARG A 21 -2.97 9.28 35.33
C ARG A 21 -3.90 9.34 34.11
N PRO A 22 -3.44 9.00 32.89
CA PRO A 22 -4.34 8.90 31.76
C PRO A 22 -5.31 7.74 31.98
N ASN A 23 -6.60 8.05 32.03
CA ASN A 23 -7.68 7.06 32.12
C ASN A 23 -7.78 6.33 30.77
N ILE A 24 -7.23 5.12 30.69
CA ILE A 24 -7.49 4.21 29.57
C ILE A 24 -8.76 3.44 29.93
N GLU A 25 -9.91 4.08 29.76
CA GLU A 25 -11.21 3.42 29.84
C GLU A 25 -11.73 3.17 28.42
N ALA A 26 -11.98 1.89 28.15
CA ALA A 26 -12.49 1.39 26.89
C ALA A 26 -13.95 1.82 26.72
N HIS A 27 -14.20 2.74 25.79
CA HIS A 27 -15.56 2.95 25.30
C HIS A 27 -15.85 1.98 24.16
N ASP A 28 -16.76 1.06 24.49
CA ASP A 28 -17.46 0.16 23.60
C ASP A 28 -18.21 0.93 22.49
N GLY A 29 -18.40 0.24 21.37
CA GLY A 29 -18.69 0.84 20.07
C GLY A 29 -19.94 1.74 20.01
N SER A 30 -19.78 2.92 19.42
CA SER A 30 -20.83 3.56 18.62
C SER A 30 -20.24 4.55 17.65
N THR A 31 -20.35 4.22 16.36
CA THR A 31 -20.13 5.09 15.21
C THR A 31 -20.82 6.45 15.38
N PRO A 32 -20.14 7.59 15.17
CA PRO A 32 -20.82 8.87 15.10
C PRO A 32 -21.63 8.95 13.80
N ARG A 33 -22.95 8.83 13.94
CA ARG A 33 -23.93 9.11 12.89
C ARG A 33 -23.87 10.60 12.56
N ALA A 34 -23.43 10.93 11.34
CA ALA A 34 -23.52 12.28 10.79
C ALA A 34 -25.00 12.71 10.73
N SER A 35 -25.39 13.65 11.59
CA SER A 35 -26.70 14.29 11.55
C SER A 35 -26.74 15.23 10.35
N ARG A 36 -27.41 14.83 9.27
CA ARG A 36 -27.79 15.72 8.17
C ARG A 36 -28.89 16.65 8.69
N GLN A 37 -28.51 17.88 9.04
CA GLN A 37 -29.46 18.96 9.25
C GLN A 37 -29.81 19.56 7.89
N ALA A 38 -31.09 19.51 7.54
CA ALA A 38 -31.65 20.05 6.30
C ALA A 38 -31.99 21.54 6.46
N SER A 39 -31.75 22.33 5.40
CA SER A 39 -32.63 23.37 4.80
C SER A 39 -31.84 24.58 4.25
N PRO A 40 -32.37 25.39 3.32
CA PRO A 40 -33.50 25.16 2.42
C PRO A 40 -33.15 25.32 0.92
N GLU A 41 -34.07 24.79 0.13
CA GLU A 41 -34.22 24.92 -1.31
C GLU A 41 -34.37 26.39 -1.75
N LEU A 42 -33.57 26.82 -2.73
CA LEU A 42 -33.81 28.04 -3.50
C LEU A 42 -33.66 27.71 -5.00
N THR A 43 -34.76 27.96 -5.70
CA THR A 43 -35.07 27.67 -7.11
C THR A 43 -34.23 28.45 -8.11
N SER A 44 -33.99 27.83 -9.28
CA SER A 44 -33.34 28.37 -10.48
C SER A 44 -33.91 29.69 -11.00
N GLN A 45 -33.03 30.58 -11.50
CA GLN A 45 -33.28 31.33 -12.74
C GLN A 45 -31.97 31.79 -13.41
N ASP A 46 -31.94 31.62 -14.73
CA ASP A 46 -30.85 31.90 -15.69
C ASP A 46 -30.40 33.37 -15.79
N SER A 47 -29.13 33.61 -16.17
CA SER A 47 -28.76 34.45 -17.34
C SER A 47 -27.24 34.54 -17.60
N VAL A 48 -26.91 34.75 -18.87
CA VAL A 48 -25.63 34.52 -19.56
C VAL A 48 -24.83 35.82 -19.80
N SER A 49 -23.48 35.68 -19.89
CA SER A 49 -22.46 36.52 -20.58
C SER A 49 -21.96 37.84 -19.99
N GLN A 50 -20.64 37.98 -19.73
CA GLN A 50 -19.65 38.57 -20.66
C GLN A 50 -18.21 38.66 -20.08
N LEU A 51 -17.28 38.81 -21.03
CA LEU A 51 -15.81 38.75 -21.11
C LEU A 51 -15.06 39.95 -20.44
N GLY A 52 -13.87 39.71 -19.86
CA GLY A 52 -12.70 40.62 -19.94
C GLY A 52 -12.15 41.30 -18.67
N GLY A 53 -10.93 40.93 -18.22
CA GLY A 53 -10.07 41.73 -17.32
C GLY A 53 -9.05 40.92 -16.48
N PRO A 54 -7.81 41.40 -16.23
CA PRO A 54 -6.62 40.56 -15.90
C PRO A 54 -6.50 40.17 -14.41
N PRO A 55 -5.66 39.18 -14.04
CA PRO A 55 -5.62 38.65 -12.69
C PRO A 55 -4.88 39.63 -11.75
N SER A 56 -5.62 40.21 -10.81
CA SER A 56 -5.05 40.84 -9.60
C SER A 56 -4.71 39.75 -8.56
N PRO A 57 -3.70 39.97 -7.71
CA PRO A 57 -3.07 38.93 -6.92
C PRO A 57 -3.95 38.55 -5.73
N THR A 58 -4.46 37.32 -5.71
CA THR A 58 -5.18 36.81 -4.54
C THR A 58 -4.21 36.66 -3.36
N PRO A 59 -4.58 37.13 -2.16
CA PRO A 59 -3.67 37.27 -1.02
C PRO A 59 -3.23 35.90 -0.49
N SER A 60 -2.07 35.87 0.16
CA SER A 60 -1.59 34.71 0.91
C SER A 60 -2.65 34.23 1.90
N LEU A 61 -3.31 33.12 1.56
CA LEU A 61 -4.14 32.34 2.49
C LEU A 61 -3.21 31.49 3.35
N LEU A 62 -2.52 32.11 4.30
CA LEU A 62 -2.18 31.39 5.52
C LEU A 62 -3.40 31.48 6.42
N PRO A 63 -4.11 30.37 6.70
CA PRO A 63 -5.07 30.36 7.77
C PRO A 63 -4.27 30.66 9.05
N THR A 64 -4.57 31.78 9.70
CA THR A 64 -4.25 31.94 11.12
C THR A 64 -4.97 30.80 11.83
N TYR A 65 -4.25 29.73 12.12
CA TYR A 65 -4.81 28.52 12.73
C TYR A 65 -5.31 28.89 14.13
N ILE A 66 -6.64 28.94 14.27
CA ILE A 66 -7.32 29.00 15.55
C ILE A 66 -7.41 27.54 16.02
N PRO A 67 -6.76 27.16 17.14
CA PRO A 67 -6.81 25.79 17.63
C PRO A 67 -8.27 25.38 17.88
N PRO A 68 -8.68 24.17 17.47
CA PRO A 68 -9.99 23.66 17.83
C PRO A 68 -10.05 23.55 19.35
N ALA A 69 -11.04 24.24 19.93
CA ALA A 69 -11.65 24.02 21.23
C ALA A 69 -11.17 22.73 21.93
N TRP A 70 -10.03 22.83 22.62
CA TRP A 70 -9.45 21.70 23.35
C TRP A 70 -10.30 21.49 24.60
N SER A 71 -10.83 20.28 24.78
CA SER A 71 -11.53 19.90 26.01
C SER A 71 -10.88 18.69 26.67
N TYR A 72 -10.79 18.74 27.99
CA TYR A 72 -10.35 17.62 28.83
C TYR A 72 -11.45 17.32 29.83
N ASP A 73 -11.90 16.07 29.88
CA ASP A 73 -13.04 15.62 30.71
C ASP A 73 -14.31 16.48 30.54
N GLY A 74 -14.60 16.89 29.30
CA GLY A 74 -15.75 17.73 28.97
C GLY A 74 -15.56 19.23 29.23
N HIS A 75 -14.43 19.66 29.82
CA HIS A 75 -14.13 21.06 30.08
C HIS A 75 -13.22 21.66 29.00
N GLN A 76 -13.71 22.70 28.31
CA GLN A 76 -12.92 23.50 27.37
C GLN A 76 -11.73 24.18 28.07
N TYR A 77 -10.61 24.36 27.37
CA TYR A 77 -9.46 25.13 27.86
C TYR A 77 -9.86 26.54 28.33
N GLU A 78 -10.76 27.18 27.57
CA GLU A 78 -11.32 28.49 27.86
C GLU A 78 -12.05 28.56 29.21
N HIS A 79 -12.54 27.41 29.70
CA HIS A 79 -13.26 27.26 30.97
C HIS A 79 -12.44 26.52 32.04
N LEU A 80 -11.17 26.23 31.79
CA LEU A 80 -10.29 25.52 32.73
C LEU A 80 -10.15 26.28 34.05
N GLU A 81 -10.10 27.61 33.98
CA GLU A 81 -10.05 28.46 35.17
C GLU A 81 -11.33 28.33 36.01
N ASP A 82 -12.49 28.37 35.36
CA ASP A 82 -13.79 28.26 36.03
C ASP A 82 -13.96 26.88 36.68
N ALA A 83 -13.50 25.82 36.00
CA ALA A 83 -13.48 24.47 36.54
C ALA A 83 -12.57 24.36 37.78
N ILE A 84 -11.34 24.90 37.73
CA ILE A 84 -10.43 24.91 38.88
C ILE A 84 -11.01 25.73 40.05
N ARG A 85 -11.67 26.86 39.75
CA ARG A 85 -12.33 27.71 40.75
C ARG A 85 -13.50 27.00 41.44
N GLN A 86 -14.28 26.19 40.72
CA GLN A 86 -15.36 25.38 41.29
C GLN A 86 -14.82 24.26 42.19
N PHE A 87 -13.75 23.57 41.77
CA PHE A 87 -13.13 22.50 42.55
C PHE A 87 -12.53 22.96 43.89
N ALA A 88 -12.07 24.21 43.97
CA ALA A 88 -11.42 24.76 45.16
C ALA A 88 -12.34 25.60 46.07
N SER A 89 -13.66 25.58 45.84
CA SER A 89 -14.59 26.42 46.59
C SER A 89 -14.83 25.88 48.00
N GLY A 90 -14.51 26.68 49.04
CA GLY A 90 -14.87 26.44 50.45
C GLY A 90 -13.72 26.14 51.41
N GLU A 91 -12.64 25.49 50.97
CA GLU A 91 -11.58 24.99 51.89
C GLU A 91 -10.20 25.68 51.74
N VAL A 92 -9.91 26.31 50.60
CA VAL A 92 -8.56 26.83 50.29
C VAL A 92 -8.53 28.36 50.25
N PRO A 93 -7.59 29.02 50.98
CA PRO A 93 -7.37 30.46 50.92
C PRO A 93 -7.19 31.00 49.49
N ASN A 94 -7.79 32.15 49.18
CA ASN A 94 -7.81 32.72 47.82
C ASN A 94 -6.41 32.89 47.21
N ASN A 95 -5.42 33.32 48.00
CA ASN A 95 -4.04 33.48 47.52
C ASN A 95 -3.39 32.16 47.06
N ILE A 96 -3.72 31.06 47.72
CA ILE A 96 -3.24 29.72 47.34
C ILE A 96 -3.98 29.25 46.08
N ARG A 97 -5.28 29.53 45.97
CA ARG A 97 -6.10 29.20 44.79
C ARG A 97 -5.60 29.90 43.52
N GLU A 98 -5.32 31.21 43.59
CA GLU A 98 -4.77 31.95 42.45
C GLU A 98 -3.40 31.43 42.02
N TRP A 99 -2.53 31.10 42.99
CA TRP A 99 -1.23 30.51 42.68
C TRP A 99 -1.36 29.15 41.98
N VAL A 100 -2.26 28.27 42.46
CA VAL A 100 -2.54 26.97 41.83
C VAL A 100 -3.07 27.13 40.41
N ILE A 101 -3.99 28.08 40.17
CA ILE A 101 -4.51 28.38 38.82
C ILE A 101 -3.38 28.80 37.88
N ILE A 102 -2.50 29.70 38.32
CA ILE A 102 -1.37 30.18 37.51
C ILE A 102 -0.41 29.02 37.18
N VAL A 103 -0.09 28.17 38.16
CA VAL A 103 0.82 27.03 37.96
C VAL A 103 0.21 26.01 36.99
N ILE A 104 -1.07 25.65 37.15
CA ILE A 104 -1.74 24.68 36.28
C ILE A 104 -1.85 25.22 34.85
N LYS A 105 -2.27 26.48 34.67
CA LYS A 105 -2.31 27.12 33.35
C LYS A 105 -0.93 27.13 32.68
N SER A 106 0.10 27.52 33.42
CA SER A 106 1.47 27.55 32.89
C SER A 106 1.98 26.16 32.48
N LEU A 107 1.61 25.12 33.24
CA LEU A 107 1.96 23.74 32.92
C LEU A 107 1.24 23.28 31.64
N VAL A 108 -0.08 23.49 31.57
CA VAL A 108 -0.89 23.09 30.40
C VAL A 108 -0.46 23.84 29.15
N ASP A 109 -0.22 25.15 29.22
CA ASP A 109 0.29 25.94 28.09
C ASP A 109 1.64 25.41 27.59
N ASN A 110 2.53 25.04 28.51
CA ASN A 110 3.85 24.53 28.14
C ASN A 110 3.76 23.15 27.45
N GLU A 111 2.93 22.25 27.96
CA GLU A 111 2.73 20.93 27.35
C GLU A 111 1.99 21.03 26.00
N LEU A 112 0.96 21.88 25.90
CA LEU A 112 0.29 22.17 24.63
C LEU A 112 1.29 22.72 23.59
N LYS A 113 2.14 23.65 23.99
CA LYS A 113 3.17 24.22 23.12
C LYS A 113 4.17 23.16 22.64
N LYS A 114 4.62 22.26 23.51
CA LYS A 114 5.51 21.15 23.13
C LYS A 114 4.83 20.23 22.12
N MET A 115 3.60 19.80 22.40
CA MET A 115 2.84 18.93 21.50
C MET A 115 2.64 19.59 20.13
N PHE A 116 2.29 20.88 20.12
CA PHE A 116 2.10 21.61 18.88
C PHE A 116 3.40 21.72 18.06
N ASN A 117 4.52 22.05 18.70
CA ASN A 117 5.82 22.11 18.02
C ASN A 117 6.23 20.76 17.42
N VAL A 118 5.97 19.65 18.13
CA VAL A 118 6.22 18.29 17.61
C VAL A 118 5.32 18.01 16.40
N LEU A 119 4.03 18.32 16.51
CA LEU A 119 3.07 18.12 15.42
C LEU A 119 3.45 18.95 14.17
N GLU A 120 3.84 20.21 14.36
CA GLU A 120 4.30 21.08 13.28
C GLU A 120 5.56 20.51 12.59
N ALA A 121 6.53 20.03 13.37
CA ALA A 121 7.73 19.41 12.84
C ALA A 121 7.43 18.14 12.03
N VAL A 122 6.52 17.29 12.51
CA VAL A 122 6.08 16.07 11.82
C VAL A 122 5.37 16.44 10.51
N LEU A 123 4.39 17.36 10.54
CA LEU A 123 3.68 17.81 9.34
C LEU A 123 4.63 18.38 8.28
N LYS A 124 5.61 19.19 8.70
CA LYS A 124 6.62 19.75 7.80
C LYS A 124 7.48 18.66 7.14
N SER A 125 7.93 17.68 7.92
CA SER A 125 8.71 16.55 7.44
C SER A 125 7.92 15.69 6.43
N GLU A 126 6.66 15.36 6.74
CA GLU A 126 5.80 14.58 5.85
C GLU A 126 5.50 15.31 4.54
N ASN A 127 5.22 16.62 4.61
CA ASN A 127 5.01 17.45 3.43
C ASN A 127 6.25 17.50 2.53
N GLU A 128 7.46 17.59 3.11
CA GLU A 128 8.70 17.56 2.33
C GLU A 128 8.90 16.19 1.66
N LYS A 129 8.59 15.09 2.36
CA LYS A 129 8.67 13.73 1.82
C LYS A 129 7.68 13.52 0.68
N LEU A 130 6.44 13.99 0.82
CA LEU A 130 5.42 13.97 -0.23
C LEU A 130 5.85 14.80 -1.43
N SER A 131 6.39 16.00 -1.20
CA SER A 131 6.89 16.87 -2.28
C SER A 131 8.01 16.19 -3.09
N LYS A 132 8.96 15.51 -2.43
CA LYS A 132 10.02 14.75 -3.11
C LYS A 132 9.46 13.61 -3.97
N LYS A 133 8.45 12.88 -3.46
CA LYS A 133 7.79 11.80 -4.23
C LYS A 133 7.07 12.32 -5.47
N ILE A 134 6.33 13.43 -5.34
CA ILE A 134 5.63 14.06 -6.47
C ILE A 134 6.64 14.46 -7.56
N LYS A 135 7.75 15.11 -7.19
CA LYS A 135 8.80 15.49 -8.16
C LYS A 135 9.43 14.28 -8.87
N ALA A 136 9.65 13.18 -8.14
CA ALA A 136 10.16 11.96 -8.75
C ALA A 136 9.15 11.37 -9.75
N GLN A 137 7.86 11.36 -9.39
CA GLN A 137 6.79 10.89 -10.26
C GLN A 137 6.63 11.75 -11.51
N ASP A 138 6.74 13.07 -11.39
CA ASP A 138 6.72 13.99 -12.55
C ASP A 138 7.90 13.70 -13.50
N ALA A 139 9.10 13.47 -12.96
CA ALA A 139 10.26 13.10 -13.77
C ALA A 139 10.05 11.77 -14.51
N HIS A 140 9.47 10.76 -13.85
CA HIS A 140 9.10 9.49 -14.49
C HIS A 140 8.06 9.69 -15.60
N MET A 141 7.08 10.58 -15.41
CA MET A 141 6.06 10.86 -16.41
C MET A 141 6.63 11.53 -17.66
N ILE A 142 7.61 12.44 -17.50
CA ILE A 142 8.33 13.05 -18.63
C ILE A 142 9.06 11.98 -19.45
N VAL A 143 9.82 11.10 -18.80
CA VAL A 143 10.55 10.02 -19.48
C VAL A 143 9.60 9.09 -20.23
N LEU A 144 8.50 8.68 -19.57
CA LEU A 144 7.48 7.84 -20.21
C LEU A 144 6.86 8.52 -21.44
N ASN A 145 6.59 9.83 -21.36
CA ASN A 145 6.03 10.58 -22.47
C ASN A 145 7.01 10.67 -23.66
N ASP A 146 8.30 10.84 -23.39
CA ASP A 146 9.35 10.82 -24.43
C ASP A 146 9.44 9.43 -25.08
N GLU A 147 9.37 8.34 -24.31
CA GLU A 147 9.35 6.97 -24.82
C GLU A 147 8.11 6.69 -25.70
N ILE A 148 6.92 7.13 -25.26
CA ILE A 148 5.69 7.02 -26.04
C ILE A 148 5.83 7.78 -27.36
N THR A 149 6.35 9.01 -27.30
CA THR A 149 6.54 9.85 -28.50
C THR A 149 7.52 9.19 -29.48
N SER A 150 8.63 8.65 -28.96
CA SER A 150 9.61 7.91 -29.77
C SER A 150 9.00 6.67 -30.44
N THR A 151 8.23 5.89 -29.68
CA THR A 151 7.54 4.69 -30.16
C THR A 151 6.50 5.03 -31.24
N GLN A 152 5.74 6.10 -31.05
CA GLN A 152 4.79 6.59 -32.05
C GLN A 152 5.50 7.01 -33.35
N GLY A 153 6.67 7.66 -33.24
CA GLY A 153 7.49 8.00 -34.41
C GLY A 153 7.97 6.76 -35.18
N ALA A 154 8.45 5.74 -34.49
CA ALA A 154 8.87 4.47 -35.10
C ALA A 154 7.69 3.74 -35.79
N MET A 155 6.50 3.80 -35.20
CA MET A 155 5.29 3.21 -35.76
C MET A 155 4.88 3.89 -37.07
N LEU A 156 4.96 5.22 -37.16
CA LEU A 156 4.69 5.97 -38.39
C LEU A 156 5.70 5.63 -39.50
N ASP A 157 6.99 5.46 -39.17
CA ASP A 157 7.99 5.02 -40.15
C ASP A 157 7.71 3.61 -40.68
N MET A 158 7.26 2.71 -39.79
CA MET A 158 6.84 1.36 -40.17
C MET A 158 5.60 1.38 -41.07
N GLU A 159 4.60 2.20 -40.75
CA GLU A 159 3.40 2.36 -41.57
C GLU A 159 3.74 2.87 -42.98
N LYS A 160 4.68 3.81 -43.07
CA LYS A 160 5.21 4.28 -44.36
C LYS A 160 5.87 3.15 -45.16
N LYS A 161 6.74 2.35 -44.54
CA LYS A 161 7.38 1.19 -45.20
C LYS A 161 6.35 0.14 -45.64
N MET A 162 5.31 -0.09 -44.84
CA MET A 162 4.23 -1.00 -45.18
C MET A 162 3.44 -0.52 -46.42
N MET A 163 3.20 0.78 -46.53
CA MET A 163 2.57 1.38 -47.71
C MET A 163 3.43 1.23 -48.97
N GLU A 164 4.73 1.45 -48.85
CA GLU A 164 5.71 1.26 -49.94
C GLU A 164 5.74 -0.20 -50.41
N LEU A 165 5.87 -1.17 -49.50
CA LEU A 165 5.80 -2.60 -49.81
C LEU A 165 4.45 -2.99 -50.44
N GLY A 166 3.35 -2.39 -49.99
CA GLY A 166 2.03 -2.57 -50.59
C GLY A 166 2.01 -2.15 -52.05
N SER A 167 2.62 -1.00 -52.38
CA SER A 167 2.74 -0.51 -53.76
C SER A 167 3.66 -1.38 -54.63
N GLU A 168 4.75 -1.91 -54.07
CA GLU A 168 5.63 -2.83 -54.80
C GLU A 168 4.93 -4.17 -55.07
N ASN A 169 4.16 -4.69 -54.11
CA ASN A 169 3.41 -5.93 -54.26
C ASN A 169 2.32 -5.81 -55.33
N THR A 170 1.60 -4.68 -55.40
CA THR A 170 0.63 -4.46 -56.49
C THR A 170 1.32 -4.39 -57.84
N LYS A 171 2.48 -3.71 -57.94
CA LYS A 171 3.29 -3.69 -59.17
C LYS A 171 3.73 -5.09 -59.60
N LEU A 172 4.30 -5.88 -58.69
CA LEU A 172 4.71 -7.26 -58.97
C LEU A 172 3.54 -8.14 -59.43
N ARG A 173 2.35 -7.98 -58.84
CA ARG A 173 1.14 -8.68 -59.27
C ARG A 173 0.74 -8.31 -60.70
N HIS A 174 0.84 -7.05 -61.08
CA HIS A 174 0.59 -6.60 -62.44
C HIS A 174 1.62 -7.16 -63.43
N GLU A 175 2.91 -7.12 -63.08
CA GLU A 175 3.99 -7.72 -63.89
C GLU A 175 3.79 -9.22 -64.08
N LEU A 176 3.46 -9.96 -63.01
CA LEU A 176 3.20 -11.39 -63.06
C LEU A 176 1.97 -11.72 -63.92
N ALA A 177 0.90 -10.91 -63.85
CA ALA A 177 -0.25 -11.06 -64.73
C ALA A 177 0.11 -10.81 -66.21
N SER A 178 0.96 -9.82 -66.49
CA SER A 178 1.48 -9.53 -67.84
C SER A 178 2.34 -10.68 -68.38
N LEU A 179 3.27 -11.21 -67.56
CA LEU A 179 4.08 -12.38 -67.87
C LEU A 179 3.22 -13.62 -68.12
N LYS A 180 2.19 -13.85 -67.30
CA LYS A 180 1.26 -14.97 -67.47
C LYS A 180 0.49 -14.84 -68.79
N ALA A 181 0.02 -13.64 -69.13
CA ALA A 181 -0.63 -13.38 -70.42
C ALA A 181 0.33 -13.57 -71.61
N SER A 182 1.62 -13.21 -71.45
CA SER A 182 2.66 -13.43 -72.46
C SER A 182 3.03 -14.92 -72.62
N ASN A 183 3.04 -15.70 -71.53
CA ASN A 183 3.33 -17.13 -71.53
C ASN A 183 2.15 -18.04 -71.99
N VAL A 184 0.94 -17.52 -72.21
CA VAL A 184 -0.15 -18.31 -72.84
C VAL A 184 0.21 -18.72 -74.29
N ALA A 185 1.32 -18.22 -74.85
CA ALA A 185 1.85 -18.67 -76.14
C ALA A 185 2.77 -19.90 -76.10
N MET A 186 3.26 -20.39 -74.94
CA MET A 186 4.24 -21.50 -74.92
C MET A 186 4.06 -22.47 -73.72
N THR A 187 3.73 -23.72 -74.07
CA THR A 187 4.10 -24.99 -73.43
C THR A 187 3.56 -25.41 -72.04
N GLN A 188 2.58 -26.32 -72.12
CA GLN A 188 2.47 -27.67 -71.52
C GLN A 188 3.62 -28.21 -70.63
N GLY A 189 3.23 -28.71 -69.43
CA GLY A 189 3.85 -29.87 -68.75
C GLY A 189 4.85 -29.61 -67.61
N TYR A 190 4.53 -30.11 -66.41
CA TYR A 190 5.27 -31.12 -65.63
C TYR A 190 5.07 -30.97 -64.11
N THR A 191 4.86 -32.13 -63.49
CA THR A 191 4.68 -32.44 -62.07
C THR A 191 5.96 -32.26 -61.24
N SER A 192 5.84 -31.90 -59.96
CA SER A 192 6.88 -32.18 -58.96
C SER A 192 6.26 -32.34 -57.57
N GLY A 193 6.50 -33.50 -56.96
CA GLY A 193 6.00 -33.88 -55.64
C GLY A 193 6.83 -33.29 -54.50
N MET A 194 6.19 -33.11 -53.35
CA MET A 194 6.86 -32.76 -52.11
C MET A 194 6.41 -33.74 -51.03
N VAL A 195 7.37 -34.54 -50.55
CA VAL A 195 7.20 -35.47 -49.42
C VAL A 195 7.21 -34.64 -48.14
N GLN A 196 6.13 -34.71 -47.37
CA GLN A 196 5.99 -34.07 -46.06
C GLN A 196 6.51 -35.03 -44.99
N SER A 197 7.60 -34.68 -44.30
CA SER A 197 8.05 -35.41 -43.11
C SER A 197 7.16 -35.05 -41.94
N HIS A 198 6.44 -36.03 -41.37
CA HIS A 198 5.71 -35.87 -40.12
C HIS A 198 6.55 -36.45 -38.98
N HIS A 199 7.00 -35.58 -38.06
CA HIS A 199 7.49 -36.01 -36.76
C HIS A 199 6.28 -36.38 -35.89
N PRO A 200 6.25 -37.58 -35.27
CA PRO A 200 5.19 -37.92 -34.31
C PRO A 200 5.42 -37.14 -33.01
N HIS A 201 4.61 -36.12 -32.76
CA HIS A 201 4.58 -35.40 -31.49
C HIS A 201 3.97 -36.28 -30.41
N ILE A 202 4.81 -36.87 -29.55
CA ILE A 202 4.36 -37.43 -28.27
C ILE A 202 3.99 -36.24 -27.37
N LYS A 203 2.68 -36.07 -27.09
CA LYS A 203 2.17 -35.06 -26.15
C LYS A 203 2.44 -35.51 -24.72
N ILE A 204 3.40 -34.89 -24.04
CA ILE A 204 3.50 -34.94 -22.58
C ILE A 204 2.41 -34.03 -21.98
N ALA A 205 1.85 -34.45 -20.84
CA ALA A 205 0.86 -33.66 -20.10
C ALA A 205 1.46 -32.35 -19.60
N GLU A 206 0.69 -31.26 -19.68
CA GLU A 206 1.08 -29.95 -19.16
C GLU A 206 1.37 -30.03 -17.64
N PRO A 207 2.40 -29.33 -17.13
CA PRO A 207 2.74 -29.41 -15.73
C PRO A 207 1.66 -28.75 -14.88
N PRO A 208 1.45 -29.22 -13.63
CA PRO A 208 0.43 -28.64 -12.77
C PRO A 208 0.76 -27.19 -12.39
N HIS A 209 -0.27 -26.37 -12.16
CA HIS A 209 -0.09 -25.04 -11.58
C HIS A 209 0.34 -25.11 -10.12
N TYR A 210 1.21 -24.20 -9.71
CA TYR A 210 1.71 -24.10 -8.35
C TYR A 210 1.13 -22.87 -7.64
N SER A 211 0.26 -23.14 -6.67
CA SER A 211 -0.39 -22.12 -5.85
C SER A 211 0.34 -21.83 -4.53
N GLY A 212 1.48 -22.48 -4.29
CA GLY A 212 2.16 -22.46 -2.98
C GLY A 212 1.63 -23.50 -1.98
N LYS A 213 1.12 -24.63 -2.48
CA LYS A 213 0.73 -25.81 -1.70
C LYS A 213 1.48 -27.03 -2.25
N GLY A 214 2.06 -27.84 -1.36
CA GLY A 214 2.89 -28.98 -1.73
C GLY A 214 4.37 -28.62 -1.87
N SER A 215 5.18 -29.61 -2.27
CA SER A 215 6.63 -29.48 -2.44
C SER A 215 6.97 -28.60 -3.64
N LEU A 216 7.70 -27.50 -3.39
CA LEU A 216 8.20 -26.63 -4.46
C LEU A 216 9.21 -27.38 -5.32
N GLU A 217 10.06 -28.18 -4.69
CA GLU A 217 11.10 -28.98 -5.33
C GLU A 217 10.50 -30.02 -6.30
N ASP A 218 9.44 -30.71 -5.88
CA ASP A 218 8.77 -31.70 -6.73
C ASP A 218 8.12 -31.02 -7.95
N TRP A 219 7.50 -29.85 -7.72
CA TRP A 219 6.92 -29.06 -8.81
C TRP A 219 7.99 -28.56 -9.79
N LEU A 220 9.11 -28.01 -9.29
CA LEU A 220 10.23 -27.55 -10.11
C LEU A 220 10.84 -28.70 -10.93
N GLN A 221 10.92 -29.90 -10.36
CA GLN A 221 11.40 -31.07 -11.06
C GLN A 221 10.45 -31.46 -12.20
N GLN A 222 9.14 -31.51 -11.96
CA GLN A 222 8.13 -31.81 -12.99
C GLN A 222 8.16 -30.77 -14.12
N LEU A 223 8.23 -29.50 -13.77
CA LEU A 223 8.31 -28.39 -14.72
C LEU A 223 9.59 -28.48 -15.58
N SER A 224 10.73 -28.79 -14.96
CA SER A 224 12.01 -28.94 -15.66
C SER A 224 12.00 -30.12 -16.66
N ILE A 225 11.38 -31.24 -16.30
CA ILE A 225 11.20 -32.40 -17.20
C ILE A 225 10.32 -32.00 -18.40
N TRP A 226 9.25 -31.26 -18.16
CA TRP A 226 8.36 -30.80 -19.22
C TRP A 226 9.05 -29.81 -20.16
N MET A 227 9.78 -28.83 -19.62
CA MET A 227 10.54 -27.85 -20.40
C MET A 227 11.59 -28.54 -21.28
N TRP A 228 12.31 -29.52 -20.72
CA TRP A 228 13.31 -30.30 -21.46
C TRP A 228 12.69 -31.01 -22.67
N TRP A 229 11.53 -31.64 -22.48
CA TRP A 229 10.80 -32.32 -23.57
C TRP A 229 10.28 -31.36 -24.65
N ASN A 230 9.93 -30.13 -24.27
CA ASN A 230 9.46 -29.09 -25.18
C ASN A 230 10.60 -28.23 -25.75
N GLU A 231 11.86 -28.64 -25.56
CA GLU A 231 13.06 -27.94 -26.04
C GLU A 231 13.15 -26.48 -25.55
N ILE A 232 12.57 -26.19 -24.39
CA ILE A 232 12.62 -24.89 -23.73
C ILE A 232 13.93 -24.79 -22.95
N ASN A 233 15.00 -24.46 -23.66
CA ASN A 233 16.36 -24.44 -23.11
C ASN A 233 16.86 -23.04 -22.74
N ASP A 234 16.23 -22.00 -23.27
CA ASP A 234 16.57 -20.60 -23.02
C ASP A 234 16.00 -20.10 -21.68
N ASP A 235 16.78 -19.31 -20.94
CA ASP A 235 16.44 -18.87 -19.60
C ASP A 235 15.23 -17.94 -19.57
N GLU A 236 15.08 -17.01 -20.52
CA GLU A 236 13.90 -16.15 -20.56
C GLU A 236 12.63 -16.96 -20.81
N ARG A 237 12.71 -17.96 -21.71
CA ARG A 237 11.59 -18.86 -21.97
C ARG A 237 11.27 -19.77 -20.79
N LYS A 238 12.28 -20.27 -20.07
CA LYS A 238 12.07 -21.06 -18.84
C LYS A 238 11.39 -20.22 -17.76
N ILE A 239 11.88 -19.00 -17.51
CA ILE A 239 11.31 -18.09 -16.51
C ILE A 239 9.86 -17.74 -16.89
N THR A 240 9.62 -17.35 -18.14
CA THR A 240 8.25 -17.02 -18.62
C THR A 240 7.31 -18.21 -18.48
N THR A 241 7.75 -19.40 -18.84
CA THR A 241 6.97 -20.64 -18.69
C THR A 241 6.67 -20.93 -17.22
N ALA A 242 7.64 -20.77 -16.33
CA ALA A 242 7.44 -20.96 -14.89
C ALA A 242 6.40 -19.97 -14.33
N LEU A 243 6.47 -18.70 -14.72
CA LEU A 243 5.51 -17.66 -14.31
C LEU A 243 4.07 -18.01 -14.72
N LEU A 244 3.86 -18.55 -15.92
CA LEU A 244 2.53 -18.98 -16.39
C LEU A 244 1.96 -20.15 -15.57
N HIS A 245 2.83 -20.92 -14.92
CA HIS A 245 2.44 -22.05 -14.09
C HIS A 245 2.41 -21.72 -12.59
N LEU A 246 2.70 -20.47 -12.21
CA LEU A 246 2.46 -19.99 -10.85
C LEU A 246 1.03 -19.45 -10.73
N GLU A 247 0.40 -19.71 -9.59
CA GLU A 247 -0.95 -19.21 -9.28
C GLU A 247 -1.03 -18.67 -7.84
N GLY A 248 -2.09 -17.90 -7.58
CA GLY A 248 -2.40 -17.41 -6.24
C GLY A 248 -1.24 -16.65 -5.59
N GLY A 249 -0.94 -16.99 -4.33
CA GLY A 249 0.12 -16.32 -3.56
C GLY A 249 1.50 -16.45 -4.20
N ALA A 250 1.82 -17.60 -4.80
CA ALA A 250 3.13 -17.82 -5.43
C ALA A 250 3.34 -16.90 -6.64
N PHE A 251 2.29 -16.66 -7.43
CA PHE A 251 2.33 -15.69 -8.53
C PHE A 251 2.49 -14.26 -8.03
N THR A 252 1.76 -13.87 -6.98
CA THR A 252 1.85 -12.52 -6.38
C THR A 252 3.27 -12.17 -5.92
N TYR A 253 4.00 -13.12 -5.33
CA TYR A 253 5.39 -12.89 -4.90
C TYR A 253 6.37 -12.73 -6.06
N MET A 254 6.09 -13.36 -7.19
CA MET A 254 6.88 -13.21 -8.41
C MET A 254 6.34 -12.09 -9.33
N SER A 255 5.51 -11.18 -8.79
CA SER A 255 4.88 -10.11 -9.58
C SER A 255 5.88 -9.16 -10.24
N GLU A 256 7.06 -8.95 -9.65
CA GLU A 256 8.14 -8.18 -10.28
C GLU A 256 8.64 -8.86 -11.57
N TYR A 257 8.82 -10.18 -11.53
CA TYR A 257 9.17 -10.97 -12.71
C TYR A 257 8.05 -10.99 -13.75
N ALA A 258 6.79 -11.10 -13.32
CA ALA A 258 5.64 -11.00 -14.22
C ALA A 258 5.55 -9.63 -14.90
N THR A 259 5.85 -8.55 -14.16
CA THR A 259 5.89 -7.18 -14.68
C THR A 259 7.01 -7.01 -15.71
N LYS A 260 8.21 -7.52 -15.40
CA LYS A 260 9.34 -7.52 -16.34
C LYS A 260 9.03 -8.31 -17.61
N ALA A 261 8.42 -9.49 -17.48
CA ALA A 261 8.06 -10.34 -18.61
C ALA A 261 7.02 -9.66 -19.51
N ALA A 262 6.00 -9.03 -18.93
CA ALA A 262 5.00 -8.26 -19.67
C ALA A 262 5.60 -7.04 -20.38
N ALA A 263 6.63 -6.43 -19.79
CA ALA A 263 7.38 -5.32 -20.36
C ALA A 263 8.49 -5.76 -21.34
N TRP A 264 8.62 -7.06 -21.65
CA TRP A 264 9.69 -7.61 -22.49
C TRP A 264 11.10 -7.22 -22.02
N GLN A 265 11.26 -7.05 -20.71
CA GLN A 265 12.53 -6.74 -20.08
C GLN A 265 13.31 -8.02 -19.79
N ALA A 266 14.64 -7.89 -19.75
CA ALA A 266 15.53 -8.99 -19.41
C ALA A 266 15.17 -9.61 -18.06
N LEU A 267 14.89 -10.91 -18.06
CA LEU A 267 14.45 -11.66 -16.88
C LEU A 267 15.62 -12.18 -16.04
N GLY A 268 16.84 -12.13 -16.56
CA GLY A 268 18.03 -12.66 -15.90
C GLY A 268 18.19 -14.16 -16.10
N THR A 269 18.90 -14.82 -15.19
CA THR A 269 19.20 -16.25 -15.32
C THR A 269 18.11 -17.10 -14.67
N TRP A 270 17.97 -18.34 -15.15
CA TRP A 270 17.06 -19.30 -14.54
C TRP A 270 17.41 -19.59 -13.07
N GLU A 271 18.71 -19.61 -12.75
CA GLU A 271 19.20 -19.86 -11.38
C GLU A 271 18.78 -18.77 -10.41
N ASP A 272 18.94 -17.49 -10.78
CA ASP A 272 18.51 -16.35 -9.96
C ASP A 272 17.00 -16.40 -9.66
N PHE A 273 16.20 -16.73 -10.68
CA PHE A 273 14.76 -16.87 -10.55
C PHE A 273 14.38 -17.96 -9.53
N ILE A 274 15.04 -19.13 -9.60
CA ILE A 274 14.78 -20.24 -8.69
C ILE A 274 15.20 -19.92 -7.26
N ASP A 275 16.34 -19.26 -7.07
CA ASP A 275 16.81 -18.87 -5.74
C ASP A 275 15.87 -17.87 -5.08
N ILE A 276 15.40 -16.86 -5.83
CA ILE A 276 14.40 -15.91 -5.34
C ILE A 276 13.09 -16.62 -5.01
N LEU A 277 12.62 -17.52 -5.88
CA LEU A 277 11.40 -18.28 -5.65
C LEU A 277 11.50 -19.15 -4.38
N LYS A 278 12.63 -19.83 -4.17
CA LYS A 278 12.87 -20.65 -2.97
C LYS A 278 12.98 -19.80 -1.70
N VAL A 279 13.67 -18.66 -1.75
CA VAL A 279 13.78 -17.75 -0.60
C VAL A 279 12.40 -17.24 -0.20
N ASN A 280 11.63 -16.73 -1.17
CA ASN A 280 10.29 -16.22 -0.93
C ASN A 280 9.34 -17.30 -0.40
N TYR A 281 9.47 -18.54 -0.86
CA TYR A 281 8.65 -19.63 -0.38
C TYR A 281 9.06 -20.14 1.02
N ARG A 282 10.38 -20.22 1.33
CA ARG A 282 10.85 -20.53 2.69
C ARG A 282 10.37 -19.50 3.70
N THR A 283 10.34 -18.21 3.32
CA THR A 283 9.76 -17.17 4.17
C THR A 283 8.25 -17.31 4.34
N LEU A 284 7.54 -17.79 3.31
CA LEU A 284 6.10 -18.03 3.39
C LEU A 284 5.76 -19.19 4.33
N ASP A 285 6.56 -20.26 4.32
CA ASP A 285 6.38 -21.40 5.22
C ASP A 285 6.61 -20.98 6.68
N LEU A 286 7.69 -20.23 6.93
CA LEU A 286 7.98 -19.64 8.24
C LEU A 286 6.90 -18.66 8.72
N ASP A 287 6.34 -17.83 7.83
CA ASP A 287 5.27 -16.89 8.16
C ASP A 287 3.96 -17.63 8.49
N LYS A 288 3.61 -18.68 7.73
CA LYS A 288 2.45 -19.53 8.04
C LYS A 288 2.59 -20.26 9.37
N ASP A 289 3.77 -20.83 9.65
CA ASP A 289 4.07 -21.49 10.92
C ASP A 289 4.02 -20.51 12.09
N ALA A 290 4.61 -19.31 11.91
CA ALA A 290 4.58 -18.27 12.93
C ALA A 290 3.16 -17.74 13.20
N GLN A 291 2.33 -17.58 12.16
CA GLN A 291 0.92 -17.22 12.31
C GLN A 291 0.11 -18.31 13.02
N GLN A 292 0.39 -19.59 12.74
CA GLN A 292 -0.23 -20.71 13.43
C GLN A 292 0.15 -20.73 14.91
N HIS A 293 1.42 -20.51 15.24
CA HIS A 293 1.88 -20.38 16.62
C HIS A 293 1.28 -19.17 17.35
N LEU A 294 1.11 -18.02 16.67
CA LEU A 294 0.39 -16.88 17.24
C LEU A 294 -1.05 -17.23 17.60
N LYS A 295 -1.75 -17.96 16.72
CA LYS A 295 -3.11 -18.42 16.98
C LYS A 295 -3.18 -19.37 18.17
N GLU A 296 -2.23 -20.29 18.28
CA GLU A 296 -2.12 -21.20 19.43
C GLU A 296 -1.85 -20.46 20.73
N ILE A 297 -0.97 -19.46 20.72
CA ILE A 297 -0.69 -18.58 21.86
C ILE A 297 -1.98 -17.87 22.30
N CYS A 298 -2.77 -17.33 21.37
CA CYS A 298 -4.05 -16.68 21.69
C CYS A 298 -5.15 -17.63 22.20
N THR A 299 -4.92 -18.95 22.18
CA THR A 299 -5.86 -19.96 22.71
C THR A 299 -5.43 -20.56 24.04
N LYS A 300 -4.19 -20.29 24.50
CA LYS A 300 -3.64 -20.83 25.74
C LYS A 300 -3.89 -19.87 26.90
N THR A 301 -4.10 -20.41 28.09
CA THR A 301 -4.16 -19.63 29.33
C THR A 301 -2.75 -19.43 29.88
N TYR A 302 -2.43 -18.20 30.27
CA TYR A 302 -1.13 -17.84 30.82
C TYR A 302 -1.24 -17.38 32.28
N PRO A 303 -0.27 -17.69 33.16
CA PRO A 303 -0.32 -17.26 34.56
C PRO A 303 -0.24 -15.74 34.74
N THR A 304 0.41 -15.04 33.80
CA THR A 304 0.55 -13.58 33.81
C THR A 304 0.51 -13.00 32.40
N MET A 305 0.06 -11.76 32.27
CA MET A 305 0.12 -11.01 31.01
C MET A 305 1.56 -10.88 30.47
N VAL A 306 2.57 -10.84 31.35
CA VAL A 306 3.99 -10.80 30.96
C VAL A 306 4.38 -12.08 30.21
N SER A 307 4.06 -13.26 30.75
CA SER A 307 4.35 -14.54 30.08
C SER A 307 3.64 -14.71 28.74
N PHE A 308 2.43 -14.16 28.59
CA PHE A 308 1.73 -14.11 27.30
C PHE A 308 2.45 -13.19 26.32
N THR A 309 2.73 -11.94 26.72
CA THR A 309 3.34 -10.93 25.83
C THR A 309 4.73 -11.31 25.35
N GLU A 310 5.55 -11.98 26.18
CA GLU A 310 6.86 -12.50 25.76
C GLU A 310 6.75 -13.55 24.65
N GLN A 311 5.87 -14.54 24.84
CA GLN A 311 5.63 -15.59 23.85
C GLN A 311 5.01 -15.02 22.58
N PHE A 312 4.02 -14.14 22.72
CA PHE A 312 3.37 -13.47 21.61
C PHE A 312 4.37 -12.64 20.79
N HIS A 313 5.21 -11.84 21.45
CA HIS A 313 6.22 -11.00 20.79
C HIS A 313 7.27 -11.82 20.02
N GLN A 314 7.71 -12.96 20.58
CA GLN A 314 8.68 -13.84 19.93
C GLN A 314 8.19 -14.35 18.56
N TRP A 315 6.90 -14.61 18.43
CA TRP A 315 6.32 -15.09 17.18
C TRP A 315 5.80 -13.96 16.29
N ALA A 316 5.31 -12.87 16.87
CA ALA A 316 4.88 -11.68 16.13
C ALA A 316 6.02 -11.08 15.30
N THR A 317 7.23 -11.04 15.85
CA THR A 317 8.45 -10.56 15.15
C THR A 317 8.91 -11.45 14.00
N LYS A 318 8.38 -12.67 13.89
CA LYS A 318 8.65 -13.62 12.80
C LYS A 318 7.57 -13.61 11.72
N THR A 319 6.50 -12.83 11.90
CA THR A 319 5.43 -12.68 10.91
C THR A 319 5.54 -11.36 10.15
N ASN A 320 4.99 -11.33 8.95
CA ASN A 320 4.81 -10.09 8.18
C ASN A 320 3.46 -9.39 8.48
N LEU A 321 2.83 -9.69 9.62
CA LEU A 321 1.55 -9.10 9.99
C LEU A 321 1.70 -7.61 10.36
N GLY A 322 0.82 -6.78 9.82
CA GLY A 322 0.71 -5.38 10.22
C GLY A 322 0.19 -5.23 11.65
N HIS A 323 0.51 -4.10 12.29
CA HIS A 323 0.15 -3.83 13.69
C HIS A 323 -1.36 -4.02 13.98
N THR A 324 -2.24 -3.65 13.06
CA THR A 324 -3.69 -3.82 13.21
C THR A 324 -4.09 -5.29 13.39
N ALA A 325 -3.49 -6.20 12.60
CA ALA A 325 -3.78 -7.63 12.70
C ALA A 325 -3.27 -8.21 14.03
N LEU A 326 -2.05 -7.83 14.44
CA LEU A 326 -1.48 -8.25 15.72
C LEU A 326 -2.34 -7.79 16.91
N ILE A 327 -2.89 -6.57 16.85
CA ILE A 327 -3.82 -6.06 17.87
C ILE A 327 -5.10 -6.91 17.93
N SER A 328 -5.65 -7.34 16.79
CA SER A 328 -6.83 -8.22 16.76
C SER A 328 -6.57 -9.57 17.43
N TYR A 329 -5.39 -10.17 17.22
CA TYR A 329 -4.99 -11.42 17.90
C TYR A 329 -4.90 -11.24 19.43
N ILE A 330 -4.36 -10.12 19.91
CA ILE A 330 -4.27 -9.82 21.35
C ILE A 330 -5.67 -9.64 21.95
N ALA A 331 -6.58 -8.96 21.23
CA ALA A 331 -7.96 -8.78 21.67
C ALA A 331 -8.71 -10.11 21.79
N GLU A 332 -8.45 -11.07 20.88
CA GLU A 332 -9.04 -12.41 20.92
C GLU A 332 -8.59 -13.24 22.14
N HIS A 333 -7.36 -13.05 22.64
CA HIS A 333 -6.94 -13.68 23.89
C HIS A 333 -7.73 -13.11 25.08
N ARG A 334 -7.91 -11.78 25.14
CA ARG A 334 -8.56 -11.10 26.29
C ARG A 334 -10.05 -11.39 26.43
N SER A 335 -10.73 -11.77 25.35
CA SER A 335 -12.16 -12.12 25.41
C SER A 335 -12.43 -13.47 26.09
N LYS A 336 -11.39 -14.26 26.40
CA LYS A 336 -11.50 -15.59 27.04
C LYS A 336 -11.14 -15.59 28.53
N ASP A 337 -10.56 -14.50 29.04
CA ASP A 337 -10.22 -14.31 30.46
C ASP A 337 -11.34 -13.58 31.25
N ILE A 338 -12.50 -13.33 30.61
CA ILE A 338 -13.75 -12.83 31.21
C ILE A 338 -14.75 -13.99 31.25
#